data_AF-A0A7G7LHL8-F1
#
_entry.id   AF-A0A7G7LHL8-F1
#
_cell.length_a   1.000
_cell.length_b   1.000
_cell.length_c   1.000
_cell.angle_alpha   90.00
_cell.angle_beta   90.00
_cell.angle_gamma   90.00
#
_symmetry.space_group_name_H-M   'P 1'
#
loop_
_entity.id
_entity.type
_entity.pdbx_description
1 polymer ?
#
loop_
_entity_poly.entity_id
_entity_poly.type
_entity_poly.pdbx_seq_one_letter_code
_entity_poly.pdbx_strand_id
1 'polypeptide(L)'
;MTLSKNGLTKNMTTKYRMEGCVDGHIFVITGDGIGDPFEGKQTSIDLCVVEGGPLPFSEDILSAVFDYGNRVFTKYPQDLVDYFKNSCPAGYTWQRSFLFEDGAVCTASADITVSVEENCFYHKSKFHGVNFPADGPVMKKMTTNWEPSCEKITPIPNEGILKGDVTMFLLLKDGGRYRCQFDTVYKAKSDPKTIMMPDWHFIQHKLNREDRSDAKHQKWRLVENAIAYRSTLS
;
A
#
# COMPACT_ATOMS: atom_id res chain seq x y z
N MET A 1 13.72 19.49 -21.81
CA MET A 1 13.43 18.83 -20.51
C MET A 1 11.95 18.90 -20.28
N THR A 2 11.25 17.78 -20.28
CA THR A 2 9.83 17.71 -19.95
C THR A 2 9.69 18.13 -18.48
N LEU A 3 9.04 19.26 -18.20
CA LEU A 3 8.83 19.76 -16.84
C LEU A 3 8.10 18.67 -16.02
N SER A 4 8.71 18.20 -14.94
CA SER A 4 8.07 17.24 -14.02
C SER A 4 6.96 17.95 -13.27
N LYS A 5 5.70 17.56 -13.51
CA LYS A 5 4.57 18.05 -12.72
C LYS A 5 4.70 17.46 -11.31
N ASN A 6 4.77 18.32 -10.30
CA ASN A 6 4.90 17.95 -8.88
C ASN A 6 6.16 17.10 -8.56
N GLY A 7 7.22 17.23 -9.36
CA GLY A 7 8.45 16.45 -9.18
C GLY A 7 8.36 14.99 -9.64
N LEU A 8 7.29 14.63 -10.37
CA LEU A 8 7.04 13.25 -10.83
C LEU A 8 7.40 13.05 -12.31
N THR A 9 7.82 11.84 -12.66
CA THR A 9 8.06 11.39 -14.03
C THR A 9 7.37 10.05 -14.30
N LYS A 10 7.32 9.61 -15.57
CA LYS A 10 6.66 8.34 -15.96
C LYS A 10 7.38 7.08 -15.49
N ASN A 11 8.65 7.17 -15.14
CA ASN A 11 9.43 6.02 -14.68
C ASN A 11 10.21 6.46 -13.45
N MET A 12 9.73 6.07 -12.28
CA MET A 12 10.35 6.42 -11.01
C MET A 12 10.72 5.16 -10.25
N THR A 13 11.85 5.22 -9.56
CA THR A 13 12.25 4.18 -8.63
C THR A 13 11.61 4.44 -7.26
N THR A 14 11.58 3.43 -6.40
CA THR A 14 11.17 3.57 -5.00
C THR A 14 12.10 2.75 -4.12
N LYS A 15 12.54 3.32 -3.01
CA LYS A 15 13.26 2.62 -1.94
C LYS A 15 12.34 2.39 -0.76
N TYR A 16 12.26 1.15 -0.29
CA TYR A 16 11.40 0.72 0.78
C TYR A 16 12.19 0.35 2.03
N ARG A 17 11.67 0.78 3.19
CA ARG A 17 12.04 0.22 4.49
C ARG A 17 10.80 0.06 5.34
N MET A 18 10.60 -1.15 5.86
CA MET A 18 9.56 -1.48 6.84
C MET A 18 10.22 -2.03 8.09
N GLU A 19 9.78 -1.53 9.24
CA GLU A 19 10.08 -2.11 10.55
C GLU A 19 8.76 -2.61 11.14
N GLY A 20 8.76 -3.79 11.75
CA GLY A 20 7.51 -4.31 12.29
C GLY A 20 7.65 -5.38 13.35
N CYS A 21 6.50 -5.71 13.93
CA CYS A 21 6.34 -6.74 14.94
C CYS A 21 4.98 -7.43 14.77
N VAL A 22 4.97 -8.76 14.68
CA VAL A 22 3.71 -9.54 14.67
C VAL A 22 3.77 -10.57 15.79
N ASP A 23 2.82 -10.52 16.71
CA ASP A 23 2.75 -11.42 17.88
C ASP A 23 4.08 -11.53 18.65
N GLY A 24 4.79 -10.39 18.77
CA GLY A 24 6.08 -10.29 19.46
C GLY A 24 7.30 -10.58 18.57
N HIS A 25 7.12 -11.10 17.35
CA HIS A 25 8.21 -11.37 16.41
C HIS A 25 8.61 -10.11 15.64
N ILE A 26 9.79 -9.56 15.93
CA ILE A 26 10.32 -8.34 15.30
C ILE A 26 10.99 -8.67 13.96
N PHE A 27 10.79 -7.82 12.96
CA PHE A 27 11.40 -7.96 11.64
C PHE A 27 11.68 -6.61 10.97
N VAL A 28 12.58 -6.66 9.98
CA VAL A 28 12.88 -5.53 9.08
C VAL A 28 12.89 -6.02 7.64
N ILE A 29 12.21 -5.28 6.77
CA ILE A 29 12.18 -5.53 5.32
C ILE A 29 12.72 -4.30 4.60
N THR A 30 13.58 -4.54 3.61
CA THR A 30 13.98 -3.51 2.66
C THR A 30 13.61 -3.95 1.26
N GLY A 31 13.55 -2.99 0.34
CA GLY A 31 13.37 -3.32 -1.05
C GLY A 31 13.47 -2.14 -1.98
N ASP A 32 13.38 -2.45 -3.25
CA ASP A 32 13.45 -1.49 -4.34
C ASP A 32 12.28 -1.74 -5.29
N GLY A 33 11.79 -0.69 -5.93
CA GLY A 33 10.73 -0.83 -6.91
C GLY A 33 10.82 0.17 -8.05
N ILE A 34 10.02 -0.09 -9.08
CA ILE A 34 9.92 0.71 -10.29
C ILE A 34 8.45 0.78 -10.69
N GLY A 35 8.01 1.94 -11.17
CA GLY A 35 6.66 2.10 -11.69
C GLY A 35 6.43 3.39 -12.47
N ASP A 36 5.22 3.49 -13.02
CA ASP A 36 4.67 4.69 -13.65
C ASP A 36 3.53 5.26 -12.81
N PRO A 37 3.75 6.38 -12.09
CA PRO A 37 2.73 7.05 -11.29
C PRO A 37 1.49 7.45 -12.08
N PHE A 38 1.64 7.81 -13.36
CA PHE A 38 0.55 8.33 -14.19
C PHE A 38 -0.31 7.23 -14.79
N GLU A 39 0.26 6.05 -15.02
CA GLU A 39 -0.48 4.86 -15.45
C GLU A 39 -0.98 4.00 -14.29
N GLY A 40 -0.67 4.39 -13.04
CA GLY A 40 -1.14 3.71 -11.84
C GLY A 40 -0.52 2.32 -11.67
N LYS A 41 0.73 2.14 -12.11
CA LYS A 41 1.38 0.82 -12.15
C LYS A 41 2.68 0.82 -11.38
N GLN A 42 2.81 -0.14 -10.47
CA GLN A 42 4.10 -0.53 -9.90
C GLN A 42 4.47 -1.86 -10.52
N THR A 43 5.43 -1.83 -11.45
CA THR A 43 5.75 -3.00 -12.30
C THR A 43 6.58 -4.03 -11.55
N SER A 44 7.29 -3.62 -10.51
CA SER A 44 8.02 -4.50 -9.61
C SER A 44 8.31 -3.79 -8.31
N ILE A 45 7.97 -4.42 -7.19
CA ILE A 45 8.54 -4.14 -5.87
C ILE A 45 9.24 -5.41 -5.41
N ASP A 46 10.56 -5.39 -5.34
CA ASP A 46 11.38 -6.50 -4.86
C ASP A 46 11.70 -6.29 -3.38
N LEU A 47 11.18 -7.18 -2.54
CA LEU A 47 11.30 -7.11 -1.08
C LEU A 47 12.19 -8.23 -0.55
N CYS A 48 12.95 -7.93 0.49
CA CYS A 48 13.83 -8.86 1.19
C CYS A 48 13.71 -8.65 2.70
N VAL A 49 13.54 -9.74 3.44
CA VAL A 49 13.62 -9.72 4.91
C VAL A 49 15.10 -9.66 5.27
N VAL A 50 15.52 -8.54 5.88
CA VAL A 50 16.92 -8.33 6.29
C VAL A 50 17.14 -8.64 7.77
N GLU A 51 16.08 -8.62 8.57
CA GLU A 51 16.12 -9.01 9.99
C GLU A 51 14.83 -9.75 10.37
N GLY A 52 14.92 -10.76 11.24
CA GLY A 52 13.77 -11.55 11.69
C GLY A 52 13.27 -12.62 10.70
N GLY A 53 14.04 -12.90 9.64
CA GLY A 53 13.72 -13.97 8.69
C GLY A 53 14.12 -15.38 9.19
N PRO A 54 13.43 -16.45 8.75
CA PRO A 54 12.17 -16.42 8.00
C PRO A 54 11.01 -15.99 8.90
N LEU A 55 10.09 -15.19 8.35
CA LEU A 55 8.91 -14.72 9.07
C LEU A 55 8.03 -15.92 9.46
N PRO A 56 7.53 -15.99 10.71
CA PRO A 56 6.70 -17.12 11.16
C PRO A 56 5.24 -17.03 10.68
N PHE A 57 4.85 -15.90 10.09
CA PHE A 57 3.54 -15.63 9.51
C PHE A 57 3.65 -15.46 7.99
N SER A 58 2.51 -15.49 7.29
CA SER A 58 2.47 -15.24 5.84
C SER A 58 2.81 -13.79 5.49
N GLU A 59 3.71 -13.59 4.53
CA GLU A 59 4.07 -12.26 4.01
C GLU A 59 2.91 -11.53 3.31
N ASP A 60 1.82 -12.23 2.96
CA ASP A 60 0.65 -11.64 2.31
C ASP A 60 0.04 -10.48 3.13
N ILE A 61 0.05 -10.55 4.46
CA ILE A 61 -0.52 -9.52 5.35
C ILE A 61 0.23 -8.18 5.26
N LEU A 62 1.46 -8.19 4.73
CA LEU A 62 2.31 -7.01 4.57
C LEU A 62 2.13 -6.32 3.22
N SER A 63 1.58 -7.02 2.22
CA SER A 63 1.62 -6.60 0.81
C SER A 63 0.97 -5.24 0.57
N ALA A 64 -0.18 -4.98 1.21
CA ALA A 64 -0.91 -3.72 1.07
C ALA A 64 -0.24 -2.51 1.75
N VAL A 65 0.87 -2.70 2.45
CA VAL A 65 1.67 -1.60 2.99
C VAL A 65 2.65 -1.07 1.94
N PHE A 66 2.99 -1.84 0.90
CA PHE A 66 3.94 -1.44 -0.14
C PHE A 66 3.24 -0.94 -1.39
N ASP A 67 2.61 -1.86 -2.13
CA ASP A 67 1.86 -1.59 -3.36
C ASP A 67 0.69 -0.64 -3.05
N TYR A 68 -0.28 -1.13 -2.27
CA TYR A 68 -1.41 -0.32 -1.81
C TYR A 68 -0.95 0.88 -0.92
N GLY A 69 0.25 0.82 -0.36
CA GLY A 69 0.82 1.87 0.47
C GLY A 69 1.21 3.15 -0.28
N ASN A 70 1.49 3.08 -1.59
CA ASN A 70 1.92 4.25 -2.37
C ASN A 70 0.88 4.68 -3.41
N ARG A 71 -0.11 5.46 -2.96
CA ARG A 71 -1.21 6.00 -3.75
C ARG A 71 -0.82 6.97 -4.85
N VAL A 72 0.43 7.42 -4.89
CA VAL A 72 0.94 8.17 -6.05
C VAL A 72 0.88 7.31 -7.31
N PHE A 73 1.02 5.99 -7.20
CA PHE A 73 0.81 5.01 -8.27
C PHE A 73 -0.66 4.65 -8.47
N THR A 74 -1.51 5.65 -8.64
CA THR A 74 -2.92 5.49 -9.04
C THR A 74 -3.19 6.27 -10.31
N LYS A 75 -3.83 5.67 -11.31
CA LYS A 75 -4.26 6.38 -12.51
C LYS A 75 -5.51 7.18 -12.22
N TYR A 76 -5.38 8.50 -12.13
CA TYR A 76 -6.50 9.43 -12.00
C TYR A 76 -6.95 9.95 -13.37
N PRO A 77 -8.27 9.99 -13.66
CA PRO A 77 -8.79 10.65 -14.85
C PRO A 77 -8.66 12.18 -14.70
N GLN A 78 -8.70 12.90 -15.81
CA GLN A 78 -8.41 14.35 -15.83
C GLN A 78 -9.42 15.19 -15.04
N ASP A 79 -10.65 14.73 -14.93
CA ASP A 79 -11.78 15.39 -14.25
C ASP A 79 -11.84 15.06 -12.74
N LEU A 80 -10.94 14.22 -12.24
CA LEU A 80 -10.86 13.88 -10.82
C LEU A 80 -9.56 14.42 -10.23
N VAL A 81 -9.70 15.14 -9.11
CA VAL A 81 -8.56 15.70 -8.39
C VAL A 81 -7.68 14.58 -7.83
N ASP A 82 -6.41 14.57 -8.23
CA ASP A 82 -5.40 13.65 -7.70
C ASP A 82 -4.73 14.25 -6.46
N TYR A 83 -5.32 13.98 -5.30
CA TYR A 83 -4.80 14.43 -4.00
C TYR A 83 -3.36 13.98 -3.75
N PHE A 84 -3.02 12.74 -4.13
CA PHE A 84 -1.74 12.13 -3.83
C PHE A 84 -0.62 12.75 -4.65
N LYS A 85 -0.79 12.88 -5.98
CA LYS A 85 0.19 13.57 -6.82
C LYS A 85 0.29 15.05 -6.49
N ASN A 86 -0.79 15.69 -6.04
CA ASN A 86 -0.76 17.10 -5.61
C ASN A 86 0.00 17.30 -4.29
N SER A 87 0.21 16.25 -3.50
CA SER A 87 1.04 16.31 -2.29
C SER A 87 2.56 16.28 -2.59
N CYS A 88 2.96 15.83 -3.78
CA CYS A 88 4.36 15.74 -4.18
C CYS A 88 4.96 17.14 -4.51
N PRO A 89 6.27 17.35 -4.27
CA PRO A 89 7.27 16.34 -3.91
C PRO A 89 7.36 16.06 -2.40
N ALA A 90 6.77 16.90 -1.54
CA ALA A 90 6.76 16.68 -0.09
C ALA A 90 6.17 15.31 0.27
N GLY A 91 5.14 14.89 -0.47
CA GLY A 91 4.44 13.63 -0.33
C GLY A 91 3.41 13.68 0.79
N TYR A 92 3.11 12.51 1.35
CA TYR A 92 2.02 12.33 2.29
C TYR A 92 2.36 11.23 3.29
N THR A 93 1.56 11.13 4.34
CA THR A 93 1.57 10.02 5.28
C THR A 93 0.22 9.32 5.28
N TRP A 94 0.19 8.08 5.72
CA TRP A 94 -1.05 7.38 5.97
C TRP A 94 -0.96 6.47 7.20
N GLN A 95 -2.12 6.17 7.78
CA GLN A 95 -2.32 5.22 8.86
C GLN A 95 -3.50 4.32 8.52
N ARG A 96 -3.36 3.02 8.78
CA ARG A 96 -4.37 2.01 8.47
C ARG A 96 -4.54 1.02 9.60
N SER A 97 -5.78 0.64 9.89
CA SER A 97 -6.11 -0.55 10.66
C SER A 97 -6.59 -1.68 9.75
N PHE A 98 -6.29 -2.91 10.15
CA PHE A 98 -6.62 -4.15 9.46
C PHE A 98 -7.37 -5.02 10.46
N LEU A 99 -8.66 -5.29 10.23
CA LEU A 99 -9.47 -6.12 11.12
C LEU A 99 -9.82 -7.41 10.39
N PHE A 100 -9.17 -8.51 10.78
CA PHE A 100 -9.42 -9.81 10.19
C PHE A 100 -10.63 -10.50 10.81
N GLU A 101 -11.27 -11.40 10.06
CA GLU A 101 -12.50 -12.05 10.50
C GLU A 101 -12.34 -13.01 11.69
N ASP A 102 -11.13 -13.47 11.98
CA ASP A 102 -10.80 -14.32 13.13
C ASP A 102 -10.37 -13.54 14.37
N GLY A 103 -10.49 -12.20 14.33
CA GLY A 103 -10.18 -11.32 15.45
C GLY A 103 -8.73 -10.83 15.51
N ALA A 104 -7.86 -11.29 14.60
CA ALA A 104 -6.54 -10.70 14.46
C ALA A 104 -6.63 -9.24 14.02
N VAL A 105 -5.73 -8.39 14.53
CA VAL A 105 -5.72 -6.96 14.24
C VAL A 105 -4.31 -6.54 13.86
N CYS A 106 -4.18 -5.76 12.78
CA CYS A 106 -2.95 -5.06 12.47
C CYS A 106 -3.16 -3.55 12.40
N THR A 107 -2.07 -2.82 12.58
CA THR A 107 -1.96 -1.41 12.26
C THR A 107 -0.71 -1.20 11.42
N ALA A 108 -0.81 -0.28 10.46
CA ALA A 108 0.34 0.14 9.68
C ALA A 108 0.32 1.65 9.46
N SER A 109 1.49 2.21 9.27
CA SER A 109 1.65 3.60 8.87
C SER A 109 2.80 3.72 7.90
N ALA A 110 2.72 4.64 6.95
CA ALA A 110 3.88 4.99 6.14
C ALA A 110 4.01 6.49 5.90
N ASP A 111 5.25 6.87 5.63
CA ASP A 111 5.68 8.18 5.19
C ASP A 111 6.27 8.04 3.79
N ILE A 112 5.69 8.77 2.84
CA ILE A 112 6.11 8.81 1.44
C ILE A 112 6.69 10.19 1.15
N THR A 113 7.88 10.23 0.55
CA THR A 113 8.51 11.45 0.01
C THR A 113 9.04 11.22 -1.39
N VAL A 114 9.21 12.30 -2.15
CA VAL A 114 9.84 12.28 -3.47
C VAL A 114 11.17 13.03 -3.41
N SER A 115 12.25 12.35 -3.79
CA SER A 115 13.51 13.01 -4.17
C SER A 115 13.47 13.32 -5.66
N VAL A 116 13.33 14.62 -5.98
CA VAL A 116 13.28 15.09 -7.37
C VAL A 116 14.62 14.87 -8.08
N GLU A 117 15.73 15.07 -7.35
CA GLU A 117 17.08 14.90 -7.87
C GLU A 117 17.39 13.44 -8.19
N GLU A 118 16.99 12.51 -7.32
CA GLU A 118 17.18 11.07 -7.53
C GLU A 118 16.10 10.44 -8.43
N ASN A 119 15.05 11.19 -8.79
CA ASN A 119 13.86 10.65 -9.46
C ASN A 119 13.31 9.40 -8.74
N CYS A 120 13.24 9.48 -7.40
CA CYS A 120 13.04 8.34 -6.52
C CYS A 120 12.02 8.66 -5.42
N PHE A 121 11.12 7.73 -5.13
CA PHE A 121 10.30 7.74 -3.92
C PHE A 121 11.05 7.09 -2.76
N TYR A 122 10.87 7.64 -1.55
CA TYR A 122 11.24 6.96 -0.32
C TYR A 122 9.97 6.57 0.42
N HIS A 123 9.83 5.28 0.74
CA HIS A 123 8.69 4.72 1.44
C HIS A 123 9.15 4.09 2.76
N LYS A 124 8.87 4.79 3.87
CA LYS A 124 9.21 4.32 5.23
C LYS A 124 7.94 3.90 5.93
N SER A 125 7.87 2.67 6.41
CA SER A 125 6.66 2.12 7.01
C SER A 125 6.92 1.41 8.34
N LYS A 126 5.86 1.34 9.13
CA LYS A 126 5.80 0.55 10.37
C LYS A 126 4.59 -0.38 10.30
N PHE A 127 4.76 -1.62 10.77
CA PHE A 127 3.68 -2.61 10.80
C PHE A 127 3.62 -3.31 12.16
N HIS A 128 2.44 -3.38 12.77
CA HIS A 128 2.23 -4.09 14.02
C HIS A 128 1.00 -4.99 13.88
N GLY A 129 1.14 -6.27 14.17
CA GLY A 129 0.03 -7.24 14.15
C GLY A 129 -0.05 -8.01 15.47
N VAL A 130 -1.27 -8.32 15.91
CA VAL A 130 -1.50 -9.07 17.14
C VAL A 130 -2.68 -10.05 16.98
N ASN A 131 -2.65 -11.08 17.81
CA ASN A 131 -3.70 -12.08 17.99
C ASN A 131 -3.98 -12.91 16.74
N PHE A 132 -2.97 -13.23 15.92
CA PHE A 132 -3.19 -14.23 14.87
C PHE A 132 -3.32 -15.63 15.50
N PRO A 133 -4.43 -16.35 15.26
CA PRO A 133 -4.58 -17.70 15.78
C PRO A 133 -3.46 -18.60 15.26
N ALA A 134 -2.84 -19.39 16.14
CA ALA A 134 -1.75 -20.29 15.78
C ALA A 134 -2.18 -21.33 14.72
N ASP A 135 -3.46 -21.70 14.72
CA ASP A 135 -4.07 -22.58 13.74
C ASP A 135 -4.76 -21.85 12.58
N GLY A 136 -4.69 -20.52 12.56
CA GLY A 136 -5.26 -19.65 11.54
C GLY A 136 -4.46 -19.64 10.23
N PRO A 137 -5.06 -19.11 9.15
CA PRO A 137 -4.48 -19.19 7.81
C PRO A 137 -3.17 -18.41 7.67
N VAL A 138 -2.99 -17.33 8.43
CA VAL A 138 -1.78 -16.52 8.42
C VAL A 138 -0.60 -17.26 9.04
N MET A 139 -0.78 -17.85 10.23
CA MET A 139 0.28 -18.58 10.93
C MET A 139 0.60 -19.92 10.27
N LYS A 140 -0.40 -20.56 9.65
CA LYS A 140 -0.19 -21.76 8.82
C LYS A 140 0.31 -21.47 7.40
N LYS A 141 0.52 -20.19 7.03
CA LYS A 141 0.93 -19.76 5.69
C LYS A 141 0.05 -20.37 4.58
N MET A 142 -1.25 -20.36 4.80
CA MET A 142 -2.27 -20.88 3.87
C MET A 142 -2.76 -19.85 2.86
N THR A 143 -2.38 -18.59 3.01
CA THR A 143 -2.75 -17.51 2.08
C THR A 143 -1.90 -17.58 0.81
N THR A 144 -2.40 -16.98 -0.28
CA THR A 144 -1.69 -16.94 -1.56
C THR A 144 -1.59 -15.54 -2.15
N ASN A 145 -2.71 -14.80 -2.21
CA ASN A 145 -2.80 -13.46 -2.77
C ASN A 145 -4.04 -12.72 -2.27
N TRP A 146 -4.09 -11.40 -2.44
CA TRP A 146 -5.31 -10.62 -2.25
C TRP A 146 -6.20 -10.66 -3.50
N GLU A 147 -7.51 -10.72 -3.33
CA GLU A 147 -8.45 -10.48 -4.43
C GLU A 147 -8.39 -9.02 -4.90
N PRO A 148 -8.69 -8.73 -6.19
CA PRO A 148 -8.95 -7.37 -6.63
C PRO A 148 -10.06 -6.73 -5.79
N SER A 149 -9.89 -5.45 -5.47
CA SER A 149 -10.79 -4.75 -4.56
C SER A 149 -11.16 -3.36 -5.07
N CYS A 150 -12.13 -2.74 -4.42
CA CYS A 150 -12.59 -1.39 -4.71
C CYS A 150 -12.68 -0.60 -3.40
N GLU A 151 -11.74 0.31 -3.19
CA GLU A 151 -11.71 1.22 -2.05
C GLU A 151 -12.61 2.43 -2.32
N LYS A 152 -13.44 2.78 -1.34
CA LYS A 152 -14.13 4.07 -1.33
C LYS A 152 -13.24 5.12 -0.67
N ILE A 153 -12.97 6.19 -1.40
CA ILE A 153 -12.26 7.36 -0.90
C ILE A 153 -13.27 8.46 -0.56
N THR A 154 -13.23 8.95 0.66
CA THR A 154 -14.10 10.01 1.17
C THR A 154 -13.25 11.20 1.64
N PRO A 155 -13.43 12.41 1.09
CA PRO A 155 -12.72 13.59 1.55
C PRO A 155 -13.26 14.09 2.91
N ILE A 156 -12.38 14.61 3.76
CA ILE A 156 -12.72 15.36 4.97
C ILE A 156 -12.14 16.78 4.81
N PRO A 157 -12.85 17.70 4.14
CA PRO A 157 -12.27 18.97 3.71
C PRO A 157 -11.75 19.85 4.85
N ASN A 158 -12.44 19.87 5.99
CA ASN A 158 -12.06 20.70 7.15
C ASN A 158 -10.71 20.30 7.77
N GLU A 159 -10.26 19.07 7.52
CA GLU A 159 -8.99 18.53 8.02
C GLU A 159 -7.95 18.36 6.90
N GLY A 160 -8.34 18.56 5.64
CA GLY A 160 -7.48 18.36 4.47
C GLY A 160 -7.00 16.90 4.31
N ILE A 161 -7.78 15.92 4.78
CA ILE A 161 -7.43 14.48 4.73
C ILE A 161 -8.42 13.69 3.88
N LEU A 162 -8.02 12.48 3.48
CA LEU A 162 -8.90 11.49 2.88
C LEU A 162 -9.08 10.30 3.82
N LYS A 163 -10.27 9.70 3.80
CA LYS A 163 -10.54 8.39 4.42
C LYS A 163 -10.75 7.34 3.34
N GLY A 164 -10.06 6.21 3.48
CA GLY A 164 -10.23 5.03 2.66
C GLY A 164 -10.94 3.93 3.42
N ASP A 165 -11.92 3.29 2.78
CA ASP A 165 -12.69 2.18 3.31
C ASP A 165 -12.73 1.07 2.26
N VAL A 166 -12.23 -0.12 2.60
CA VAL A 166 -12.29 -1.29 1.74
C VAL A 166 -12.37 -2.58 2.53
N THR A 167 -13.30 -3.46 2.14
CA THR A 167 -13.28 -4.86 2.55
C THR A 167 -12.42 -5.65 1.57
N MET A 168 -11.38 -6.29 2.10
CA MET A 168 -10.40 -7.07 1.37
C MET A 168 -10.56 -8.57 1.65
N PHE A 169 -10.14 -9.41 0.71
CA PHE A 169 -10.16 -10.87 0.87
C PHE A 169 -8.81 -11.47 0.46
N LEU A 170 -8.20 -12.22 1.37
CA LEU A 170 -7.06 -13.08 1.07
C LEU A 170 -7.54 -14.42 0.55
N LEU A 171 -7.00 -14.84 -0.59
CA LEU A 171 -7.21 -16.16 -1.16
C LEU A 171 -6.42 -17.22 -0.39
N LEU A 172 -7.06 -18.34 -0.10
CA LEU A 172 -6.46 -19.47 0.60
C LEU A 172 -6.14 -20.61 -0.38
N LYS A 173 -5.12 -21.42 -0.04
CA LYS A 173 -4.66 -22.57 -0.84
C LYS A 173 -5.73 -23.64 -1.07
N ASP A 174 -6.73 -23.72 -0.20
CA ASP A 174 -7.87 -24.64 -0.30
C ASP A 174 -9.06 -24.06 -1.09
N GLY A 175 -8.92 -22.86 -1.66
CA GLY A 175 -9.96 -22.15 -2.39
C GLY A 175 -10.87 -21.27 -1.51
N GLY A 176 -10.63 -21.24 -0.20
CA GLY A 176 -11.33 -20.35 0.72
C GLY A 176 -10.91 -18.87 0.58
N ARG A 177 -11.58 -18.02 1.36
CA ARG A 177 -11.27 -16.60 1.51
C ARG A 177 -11.13 -16.26 2.98
N TYR A 178 -10.23 -15.31 3.26
CA TYR A 178 -10.00 -14.76 4.59
C TYR A 178 -10.16 -13.24 4.53
N ARG A 179 -11.26 -12.75 5.09
CA ARG A 179 -11.71 -11.36 5.04
C ARG A 179 -10.91 -10.48 5.99
N CYS A 180 -10.61 -9.27 5.53
CA CYS A 180 -10.04 -8.21 6.33
C CYS A 180 -10.68 -6.86 5.98
N GLN A 181 -11.07 -6.06 6.98
CA GLN A 181 -11.53 -4.69 6.78
C GLN A 181 -10.36 -3.73 6.92
N PHE A 182 -10.15 -2.86 5.93
CA PHE A 182 -9.16 -1.79 5.98
C PHE A 182 -9.84 -0.45 6.17
N ASP A 183 -9.43 0.27 7.21
CA ASP A 183 -9.80 1.67 7.41
C ASP A 183 -8.54 2.52 7.40
N THR A 184 -8.48 3.48 6.48
CA THR A 184 -7.27 4.27 6.22
C THR A 184 -7.53 5.76 6.36
N VAL A 185 -6.56 6.48 6.93
CA VAL A 185 -6.48 7.94 6.84
C VAL A 185 -5.25 8.31 6.03
N TYR A 186 -5.44 9.13 5.00
CA TYR A 186 -4.38 9.69 4.16
C TYR A 186 -4.25 11.19 4.42
N LYS A 187 -3.03 11.67 4.64
CA LYS A 187 -2.74 13.07 4.97
C LYS A 187 -1.53 13.57 4.20
N ALA A 188 -1.74 14.54 3.32
CA ALA A 188 -0.68 15.27 2.64
C ALA A 188 0.18 16.05 3.65
N LYS A 189 1.46 16.22 3.32
CA LYS A 189 2.39 17.03 4.11
C LYS A 189 2.30 18.53 3.79
N SER A 190 1.69 18.89 2.66
CA SER A 190 1.37 20.27 2.31
C SER A 190 0.27 20.83 3.22
N ASP A 191 0.12 22.16 3.25
CA ASP A 191 -0.86 22.84 4.10
C ASP A 191 -2.30 22.36 3.76
N PRO A 192 -3.03 21.79 4.75
CA PRO A 192 -4.41 21.35 4.60
C PRO A 192 -5.37 22.38 4.00
N LYS A 193 -5.10 23.68 4.18
CA LYS A 193 -5.95 24.76 3.66
C LYS A 193 -5.73 25.04 2.18
N THR A 194 -4.61 24.59 1.62
CA THR A 194 -4.20 24.91 0.24
C THR A 194 -4.26 23.69 -0.68
N ILE A 195 -4.28 22.48 -0.12
CA ILE A 195 -4.43 21.28 -0.93
C ILE A 195 -5.82 21.20 -1.54
N MET A 196 -5.87 20.99 -2.85
CA MET A 196 -7.13 20.79 -3.56
C MET A 196 -7.73 19.45 -3.16
N MET A 197 -8.94 19.48 -2.60
CA MET A 197 -9.65 18.29 -2.17
C MET A 197 -10.46 17.69 -3.32
N PRO A 198 -10.43 16.36 -3.52
CA PRO A 198 -11.33 15.69 -4.46
C PRO A 198 -12.74 15.56 -3.87
N ASP A 199 -13.71 15.31 -4.74
CA ASP A 199 -14.96 14.65 -4.34
C ASP A 199 -14.68 13.20 -3.91
N TRP A 200 -15.66 12.57 -3.29
CA TRP A 200 -15.62 11.12 -3.08
C TRP A 200 -15.48 10.38 -4.43
N HIS A 201 -14.77 9.27 -4.40
CA HIS A 201 -14.53 8.43 -5.57
C HIS A 201 -14.17 7.01 -5.14
N PHE A 202 -13.95 6.14 -6.12
CA PHE A 202 -13.43 4.80 -5.90
C PHE A 202 -12.01 4.69 -6.42
N ILE A 203 -11.23 3.79 -5.83
CA ILE A 203 -9.98 3.29 -6.40
C ILE A 203 -10.07 1.76 -6.47
N GLN A 204 -9.93 1.22 -7.67
CA GLN A 204 -9.83 -0.23 -7.87
C GLN A 204 -8.37 -0.65 -7.79
N HIS A 205 -8.11 -1.77 -7.13
CA HIS A 205 -6.77 -2.32 -6.92
C HIS A 205 -6.68 -3.74 -7.46
N LYS A 206 -5.54 -4.06 -8.08
CA LYS A 206 -5.12 -5.44 -8.32
C LYS A 206 -3.67 -5.59 -7.89
N LEU A 207 -3.47 -6.36 -6.84
CA LEU A 207 -2.20 -6.66 -6.20
C LEU A 207 -1.86 -8.13 -6.43
N ASN A 208 -0.62 -8.44 -6.85
CA ASN A 208 -0.15 -9.82 -6.97
C ASN A 208 1.23 -9.96 -6.35
N ARG A 209 1.42 -11.07 -5.63
CA ARG A 209 2.67 -11.50 -5.04
C ARG A 209 3.21 -12.73 -5.77
N GLU A 210 4.52 -12.74 -5.94
CA GLU A 210 5.31 -13.87 -6.39
C GLU A 210 6.43 -14.12 -5.37
N ASP A 211 6.44 -15.30 -4.73
CA ASP A 211 7.56 -15.70 -3.88
C ASP A 211 8.82 -15.93 -4.74
N ARG A 212 9.95 -15.42 -4.26
CA ARG A 212 11.27 -15.51 -4.90
C ARG A 212 12.34 -15.87 -3.88
N SER A 213 11.93 -16.54 -2.82
CA SER A 213 12.80 -16.92 -1.71
C SER A 213 13.83 -17.94 -2.18
N ASP A 214 15.04 -17.85 -1.62
CA ASP A 214 16.08 -18.85 -1.79
C ASP A 214 16.49 -19.43 -0.44
N ALA A 215 17.45 -20.37 -0.43
CA ALA A 215 17.89 -21.04 0.79
C ALA A 215 18.49 -20.09 1.85
N LYS A 216 18.88 -18.86 1.47
CA LYS A 216 19.54 -17.88 2.35
C LYS A 216 18.64 -16.70 2.69
N HIS A 217 17.72 -16.32 1.82
CA HIS A 217 16.94 -15.10 1.96
C HIS A 217 15.47 -15.31 1.62
N GLN A 218 14.59 -14.88 2.53
CA GLN A 218 13.17 -14.75 2.24
C GLN A 218 12.93 -13.47 1.43
N LYS A 219 12.44 -13.64 0.21
CA LYS A 219 12.27 -12.56 -0.78
C LYS A 219 11.03 -12.80 -1.61
N TRP A 220 10.37 -11.72 -2.01
CA TRP A 220 9.23 -11.80 -2.91
C TRP A 220 9.12 -10.54 -3.75
N ARG A 221 8.34 -10.65 -4.83
CA ARG A 221 7.99 -9.52 -5.69
C ARG A 221 6.51 -9.21 -5.56
N LEU A 222 6.19 -7.92 -5.51
CA LEU A 222 4.84 -7.41 -5.64
C LEU A 222 4.66 -6.63 -6.95
N VAL A 223 3.43 -6.64 -7.47
CA VAL A 223 2.99 -5.89 -8.65
C VAL A 223 1.58 -5.36 -8.39
N GLU A 224 1.39 -4.05 -8.53
CA GLU A 224 0.08 -3.40 -8.42
C GLU A 224 -0.30 -2.63 -9.68
N ASN A 225 -1.61 -2.67 -9.96
CA ASN A 225 -2.28 -1.71 -10.81
C ASN A 225 -3.46 -1.08 -10.04
N ALA A 226 -3.55 0.25 -10.06
CA ALA A 226 -4.61 1.00 -9.41
C ALA A 226 -5.20 2.11 -10.30
N ILE A 227 -6.53 2.21 -10.32
CA ILE A 227 -7.27 3.18 -11.15
C ILE A 227 -8.35 3.85 -10.30
N ALA A 228 -8.37 5.19 -10.31
CA ALA A 228 -9.42 5.97 -9.67
C ALA A 228 -10.59 6.24 -10.65
N TYR A 229 -11.82 6.22 -10.16
CA TYR A 229 -13.01 6.45 -10.97
C TYR A 229 -14.22 6.89 -10.10
N ARG A 230 -15.22 7.53 -10.73
CA ARG A 230 -16.53 7.82 -10.11
C ARG A 230 -17.51 6.67 -10.36
N SER A 231 -18.69 6.72 -9.73
CA SER A 231 -19.80 5.80 -10.07
C SER A 231 -19.99 5.72 -11.58
N THR A 232 -20.14 4.51 -12.10
CA THR A 232 -20.43 4.24 -13.52
C THR A 232 -21.94 4.26 -13.81
N LEU A 233 -22.77 4.40 -12.79
CA LEU A 233 -24.22 4.53 -12.90
C LEU A 233 -24.61 6.01 -12.96
N SER A 234 -25.45 6.35 -13.94
CA SER A 234 -26.05 7.67 -14.17
C SER A 234 -27.23 7.96 -13.26
#